data_AF-U2FIL8-F1
#
_entry.id   AF-U2FIL8-F1
#
_cell.length_a   1.000
_cell.length_b   1.000
_cell.length_c   1.000
_cell.angle_alpha   90.00
_cell.angle_beta   90.00
_cell.angle_gamma   90.00
#
_symmetry.space_group_name_H-M   'P 1'
#
loop_
_entity.id
_entity.type
_entity.pdbx_description
1 polymer ?
#
loop_
_entity_poly.entity_id
_entity_poly.type
_entity_poly.pdbx_seq_one_letter_code
_entity_poly.pdbx_strand_id
1 'polypeptide(L)'
;MTQPADVTNYIIAFVHLYGILHKQEAIEFYNMLNDEPLEGLIEIDEERLNEKFVVEYGDYFVEESIAEFEGDFEEIMEQKVGKPYYIPPKEELFNYIDSFYYEKPKQYDDLLNYVATAFYDGDKDQADFITEDIMGFCRYDFKMNSILDVFERQGIKFEDAEQVKEVTHLITELRNHTRIWEHNGHTAVEIAESEALQKKSDPIRKSKKIGRNEPCPCGSGNKYNKCCL
;
A
#
# COMPACT_ATOMS: atom_id res chain seq x y z
N MET A 1 31.34 -15.11 -5.60
CA MET A 1 30.21 -15.42 -6.49
C MET A 1 29.72 -14.09 -7.00
N THR A 2 29.64 -13.90 -8.32
CA THR A 2 29.20 -12.64 -8.91
C THR A 2 27.69 -12.53 -8.77
N GLN A 3 27.23 -11.44 -8.17
CA GLN A 3 25.81 -11.12 -8.10
C GLN A 3 25.25 -10.98 -9.54
N PRO A 4 24.00 -11.42 -9.80
CA PRO A 4 23.32 -11.14 -11.05
C PRO A 4 23.26 -9.63 -11.30
N ALA A 5 23.44 -9.21 -12.55
CA ALA A 5 23.61 -7.80 -12.94
C ALA A 5 22.40 -6.87 -12.67
N ASP A 6 21.37 -7.34 -11.97
CA ASP A 6 20.06 -6.70 -11.90
C ASP A 6 19.47 -6.60 -10.49
N VAL A 7 20.16 -7.04 -9.44
CA VAL A 7 19.61 -7.03 -8.06
C VAL A 7 19.23 -5.63 -7.60
N THR A 8 20.05 -4.63 -7.94
CA THR A 8 19.75 -3.21 -7.64
C THR A 8 18.40 -2.77 -8.21
N ASN A 9 18.01 -3.23 -9.42
CA ASN A 9 16.72 -2.89 -10.00
C ASN A 9 15.54 -3.49 -9.23
N TYR A 10 15.68 -4.71 -8.71
CA TYR A 10 14.65 -5.29 -7.85
C TYR A 10 14.49 -4.48 -6.57
N ILE A 11 15.61 -4.09 -5.95
CA ILE A 11 15.58 -3.27 -4.73
C ILE A 11 14.87 -1.95 -5.01
N ILE A 12 15.26 -1.23 -6.07
CA ILE A 12 14.62 0.04 -6.47
C ILE A 12 13.12 -0.18 -6.70
N ALA A 13 12.75 -1.17 -7.51
CA ALA A 13 11.36 -1.43 -7.85
C ALA A 13 10.50 -1.77 -6.62
N PHE A 14 11.01 -2.62 -5.73
CA PHE A 14 10.32 -2.98 -4.50
C PHE A 14 10.25 -1.82 -3.51
N VAL A 15 11.29 -1.00 -3.39
CA VAL A 15 11.26 0.19 -2.53
C VAL A 15 10.22 1.19 -3.05
N HIS A 16 10.15 1.46 -4.35
CA HIS A 16 9.09 2.35 -4.87
C HIS A 16 7.68 1.79 -4.67
N LEU A 17 7.52 0.45 -4.65
CA LEU A 17 6.24 -0.20 -4.39
C LEU A 17 5.88 -0.26 -2.90
N TYR A 18 6.86 -0.37 -1.99
CA TYR A 18 6.62 -0.63 -0.56
C TYR A 18 7.02 0.50 0.38
N GLY A 19 7.75 1.50 -0.11
CA GLY A 19 8.37 2.59 0.65
C GLY A 19 9.58 2.13 1.48
N ILE A 20 9.42 1.03 2.22
CA ILE A 20 10.43 0.43 3.10
C ILE A 20 10.54 -1.06 2.77
N LEU A 21 11.77 -1.53 2.59
CA LEU A 21 12.10 -2.92 2.30
C LEU A 21 13.27 -3.40 3.17
N HIS A 22 13.07 -4.45 3.96
CA HIS A 22 14.17 -5.03 4.73
C HIS A 22 15.15 -5.76 3.81
N LYS A 23 16.46 -5.69 4.09
CA LYS A 23 17.50 -6.32 3.23
C LYS A 23 17.30 -7.81 3.03
N GLN A 24 16.80 -8.52 4.05
CA GLN A 24 16.46 -9.94 3.94
C GLN A 24 15.23 -10.18 3.04
N GLU A 25 14.23 -9.32 3.10
CA GLU A 25 13.03 -9.43 2.22
C GLU A 25 13.42 -9.19 0.76
N ALA A 26 14.36 -8.28 0.49
CA ALA A 26 14.88 -8.07 -0.87
C ALA A 26 15.48 -9.35 -1.47
N ILE A 27 16.22 -10.13 -0.68
CA ILE A 27 16.77 -11.44 -1.09
C ILE A 27 15.63 -12.43 -1.34
N GLU A 28 14.68 -12.52 -0.42
CA GLU A 28 13.54 -13.44 -0.51
C GLU A 28 12.70 -13.17 -1.76
N PHE A 29 12.31 -11.93 -2.00
CA PHE A 29 11.49 -11.55 -3.14
C PHE A 29 12.23 -11.71 -4.46
N TYR A 30 13.53 -11.38 -4.51
CA TYR A 30 14.36 -11.69 -5.67
C TYR A 30 14.33 -13.20 -5.98
N ASN A 31 14.54 -14.05 -4.97
CA ASN A 31 14.58 -15.50 -5.12
C ASN A 31 13.22 -16.10 -5.50
N MET A 32 12.12 -15.46 -5.12
CA MET A 32 10.78 -15.86 -5.56
C MET A 32 10.53 -15.59 -7.05
N LEU A 33 11.20 -14.58 -7.63
CA LEU A 33 10.97 -14.11 -8.99
C LEU A 33 12.02 -14.58 -10.00
N ASN A 34 13.05 -15.31 -9.57
CA ASN A 34 14.15 -15.74 -10.42
C ASN A 34 14.52 -17.20 -10.15
N ASP A 35 14.90 -17.92 -11.21
CA ASP A 35 15.34 -19.31 -11.11
C ASP A 35 16.72 -19.46 -10.45
N GLU A 36 17.58 -18.44 -10.61
CA GLU A 36 18.91 -18.38 -10.00
C GLU A 36 18.85 -17.56 -8.70
N PRO A 37 18.97 -18.20 -7.52
CA PRO A 37 18.85 -17.49 -6.25
C PRO A 37 20.10 -16.69 -5.91
N LEU A 38 19.92 -15.63 -5.13
CA LEU A 38 20.98 -14.93 -4.43
C LEU A 38 21.45 -15.74 -3.23
N GLU A 39 22.76 -15.94 -3.16
CA GLU A 39 23.44 -16.56 -2.03
C GLU A 39 24.31 -15.51 -1.32
N GLY A 40 23.88 -15.05 -0.14
CA GLY A 40 24.69 -14.19 0.73
C GLY A 40 24.38 -12.69 0.63
N LEU A 41 25.41 -11.86 0.83
CA LEU A 41 25.27 -10.40 0.92
C LEU A 41 24.99 -9.80 -0.47
N ILE A 42 24.09 -8.81 -0.49
CA ILE A 42 23.79 -7.99 -1.67
C ILE A 42 24.98 -7.06 -1.89
N GLU A 43 25.61 -7.12 -3.07
CA GLU A 43 26.49 -6.05 -3.53
C GLU A 43 25.59 -4.91 -4.01
N ILE A 44 25.78 -3.73 -3.43
CA ILE A 44 24.89 -2.57 -3.62
C ILE A 44 25.61 -1.54 -4.48
N ASP A 45 24.91 -1.07 -5.50
CA ASP A 45 25.31 0.10 -6.28
C ASP A 45 24.65 1.34 -5.65
N GLU A 46 25.31 1.91 -4.64
CA GLU A 46 24.78 3.04 -3.85
C GLU A 46 24.50 4.27 -4.72
N GLU A 47 25.34 4.54 -5.73
CA GLU A 47 25.14 5.67 -6.65
C GLU A 47 23.81 5.52 -7.39
N ARG A 48 23.55 4.34 -7.93
CA ARG A 48 22.32 4.04 -8.66
C ARG A 48 21.07 4.01 -7.76
N LEU A 49 21.20 3.57 -6.51
CA LEU A 49 20.09 3.66 -5.55
C LEU A 49 19.72 5.13 -5.30
N ASN A 50 20.71 5.98 -5.01
CA ASN A 50 20.50 7.39 -4.72
C ASN A 50 19.94 8.15 -5.95
N GLU A 51 20.40 7.84 -7.17
CA GLU A 51 19.82 8.38 -8.42
C GLU A 51 18.33 8.07 -8.58
N LYS A 52 17.84 7.08 -7.84
CA LYS A 52 16.46 6.62 -7.83
C LYS A 52 15.75 6.90 -6.51
N PHE A 53 16.25 7.82 -5.68
CA PHE A 53 15.61 8.19 -4.42
C PHE A 53 15.46 6.99 -3.47
N VAL A 54 16.41 6.06 -3.49
CA VAL A 54 16.48 4.94 -2.56
C VAL A 54 17.76 5.05 -1.75
N VAL A 55 17.63 4.97 -0.42
CA VAL A 55 18.75 5.09 0.51
C VAL A 55 18.86 3.86 1.42
N GLU A 56 20.07 3.57 1.89
CA GLU A 56 20.27 2.58 2.94
C GLU A 56 19.95 3.21 4.32
N TYR A 57 19.09 2.53 5.08
CA TYR A 57 18.68 2.94 6.42
C TYR A 57 18.79 1.74 7.38
N GLY A 58 19.98 1.55 7.95
CA GLY A 58 20.27 0.39 8.81
C GLY A 58 20.12 -0.94 8.06
N ASP A 59 19.19 -1.78 8.51
CA ASP A 59 18.86 -3.08 7.90
C ASP A 59 17.82 -2.98 6.76
N TYR A 60 17.49 -1.76 6.33
CA TYR A 60 16.46 -1.48 5.33
C TYR A 60 17.02 -0.71 4.13
N PHE A 61 16.35 -0.87 3.00
CA PHE A 61 16.32 0.10 1.92
C PHE A 61 15.03 0.91 2.04
N VAL A 62 15.12 2.22 1.89
CA VAL A 62 14.01 3.14 2.17
C VAL A 62 13.94 4.18 1.06
N GLU A 63 12.71 4.53 0.67
CA GLU A 63 12.47 5.65 -0.23
C GLU A 63 12.89 6.96 0.46
N GLU A 64 13.66 7.80 -0.23
CA GLU A 64 14.37 8.95 0.34
C GLU A 64 13.45 9.86 1.16
N SER A 65 12.23 10.15 0.67
CA SER A 65 11.29 11.02 1.37
C SER A 65 10.87 10.48 2.74
N ILE A 66 10.78 9.15 2.91
CA ILE A 66 10.49 8.53 4.22
C ILE A 66 11.68 8.67 5.17
N ALA A 67 12.90 8.60 4.66
CA ALA A 67 14.11 8.71 5.47
C ALA A 67 14.45 10.16 5.86
N GLU A 68 13.96 11.14 5.11
CA GLU A 68 14.21 12.57 5.34
C GLU A 68 13.47 13.15 6.55
N PHE A 69 12.25 12.68 6.84
CA PHE A 69 11.40 13.23 7.90
C PHE A 69 11.40 12.37 9.16
N GLU A 70 11.62 13.01 10.31
CA GLU A 70 11.67 12.33 11.62
C GLU A 70 10.29 11.74 11.97
N GLY A 71 10.23 10.42 12.14
CA GLY A 71 9.04 9.68 12.55
C GLY A 71 8.29 8.98 11.42
N ASP A 72 8.51 9.34 10.16
CA ASP A 72 7.80 8.77 9.01
C ASP A 72 8.14 7.30 8.82
N PHE A 73 9.40 6.91 9.02
CA PHE A 73 9.83 5.52 9.00
C PHE A 73 9.06 4.68 10.03
N GLU A 74 9.01 5.12 11.28
CA GLU A 74 8.31 4.42 12.35
C GLU A 74 6.79 4.35 12.09
N GLU A 75 6.18 5.46 11.65
CA GLU A 75 4.76 5.51 11.34
C GLU A 75 4.37 4.53 10.24
N ILE A 76 5.11 4.53 9.12
CA ILE A 76 4.84 3.62 8.00
C ILE A 76 5.07 2.16 8.43
N MET A 77 6.14 1.89 9.19
CA MET A 77 6.41 0.54 9.71
C MET A 77 5.29 0.03 10.60
N GLU A 78 4.77 0.86 11.51
CA GLU A 78 3.62 0.51 12.37
C GLU A 78 2.38 0.15 11.53
N GLN A 79 2.11 0.91 10.47
CA GLN A 79 0.96 0.65 9.61
C GLN A 79 1.11 -0.61 8.75
N LYS A 80 2.33 -1.00 8.39
CA LYS A 80 2.64 -2.21 7.61
C LYS A 80 2.50 -3.51 8.41
N VAL A 81 2.56 -3.45 9.75
CA VAL A 81 2.56 -4.63 10.62
C VAL A 81 1.36 -5.55 10.35
N GLY A 82 1.66 -6.82 10.06
CA GLY A 82 0.65 -7.87 9.88
C GLY A 82 -0.03 -7.91 8.51
N LYS A 83 0.32 -7.00 7.60
CA LYS A 83 -0.19 -7.00 6.22
C LYS A 83 0.75 -7.80 5.30
N PRO A 84 0.23 -8.63 4.38
CA PRO A 84 1.06 -9.33 3.41
C PRO A 84 1.68 -8.35 2.40
N TYR A 85 2.72 -8.78 1.69
CA TYR A 85 3.26 -8.05 0.54
C TYR A 85 2.52 -8.39 -0.75
N TYR A 86 2.22 -7.38 -1.56
CA TYR A 86 1.80 -7.57 -2.94
C TYR A 86 3.04 -7.91 -3.78
N ILE A 87 3.09 -9.12 -4.34
CA ILE A 87 4.18 -9.54 -5.24
C ILE A 87 3.66 -9.49 -6.69
N PRO A 88 3.97 -8.44 -7.48
CA PRO A 88 3.56 -8.36 -8.87
C PRO A 88 4.34 -9.34 -9.76
N PRO A 89 3.82 -9.65 -10.97
CA PRO A 89 4.62 -10.24 -12.03
C PRO A 89 5.88 -9.42 -12.31
N LYS A 90 7.00 -10.07 -12.65
CA LYS A 90 8.29 -9.40 -12.88
C LYS A 90 8.23 -8.27 -13.92
N GLU A 91 7.45 -8.44 -14.99
CA GLU A 91 7.27 -7.42 -16.02
C GLU A 91 6.58 -6.15 -15.49
N GLU A 92 5.63 -6.30 -14.57
CA GLU A 92 4.93 -5.20 -13.91
C GLU A 92 5.81 -4.53 -12.85
N LEU A 93 6.54 -5.34 -12.08
CA LEU A 93 7.49 -4.85 -11.07
C LEU A 93 8.49 -3.86 -11.68
N PHE A 94 9.03 -4.16 -12.86
CA PHE A 94 10.10 -3.35 -13.45
C PHE A 94 9.63 -1.98 -13.93
N ASN A 95 8.32 -1.74 -14.04
CA ASN A 95 7.80 -0.38 -14.25
C ASN A 95 8.15 0.53 -13.07
N TYR A 96 8.19 -0.02 -11.84
CA TYR A 96 8.58 0.71 -10.64
C TYR A 96 10.07 1.05 -10.57
N ILE A 97 10.90 0.72 -11.56
CA ILE A 97 12.28 1.26 -11.63
C ILE A 97 12.27 2.77 -11.97
N ASP A 98 11.22 3.23 -12.65
CA ASP A 98 10.95 4.64 -12.81
C ASP A 98 10.30 5.18 -11.53
N SER A 99 10.97 6.11 -10.85
CA SER A 99 10.49 6.76 -9.63
C SER A 99 9.20 7.57 -9.86
N PHE A 100 8.92 7.94 -11.11
CA PHE A 100 7.70 8.65 -11.48
C PHE A 100 6.56 7.72 -11.90
N TYR A 101 6.81 6.41 -12.01
CA TYR A 101 5.78 5.45 -12.36
C TYR A 101 4.78 5.26 -11.23
N TYR A 102 3.52 5.10 -11.64
CA TYR A 102 2.46 4.56 -10.80
C TYR A 102 1.37 3.95 -11.67
N GLU A 103 0.69 2.96 -11.11
CA GLU A 103 -0.51 2.42 -11.72
C GLU A 103 -1.64 3.46 -11.69
N LYS A 104 -2.27 3.71 -12.85
CA LYS A 104 -3.51 4.47 -12.94
C LYS A 104 -4.68 3.47 -12.95
N PRO A 105 -5.35 3.21 -11.80
CA PRO A 105 -6.49 2.30 -11.77
C PRO A 105 -7.68 2.93 -12.53
N LYS A 106 -8.71 2.14 -12.86
CA LYS A 106 -9.91 2.65 -13.55
C LYS A 106 -10.53 3.87 -12.84
N GLN A 107 -10.42 3.92 -11.52
CA GLN A 107 -10.93 5.02 -10.69
C GLN A 107 -10.23 6.36 -10.97
N TYR A 108 -8.99 6.33 -11.49
CA TYR A 108 -8.32 7.51 -12.00
C TYR A 108 -9.08 8.08 -13.19
N ASP A 109 -9.41 7.23 -14.17
CA ASP A 109 -10.20 7.63 -15.34
C ASP A 109 -11.61 8.11 -14.95
N ASP A 110 -12.24 7.47 -13.96
CA ASP A 110 -13.55 7.89 -13.48
C ASP A 110 -13.51 9.32 -12.90
N LEU A 111 -12.51 9.62 -12.07
CA LEU A 111 -12.30 10.96 -11.54
C LEU A 111 -11.94 11.95 -12.66
N LEU A 112 -11.01 11.61 -13.55
CA LEU A 112 -10.60 12.44 -14.69
C LEU A 112 -11.81 12.83 -15.56
N ASN A 113 -12.63 11.85 -15.92
CA ASN A 113 -13.81 12.08 -16.76
C ASN A 113 -14.83 12.99 -16.05
N TYR A 114 -15.03 12.79 -14.75
CA TYR A 114 -15.90 13.66 -13.96
C TYR A 114 -15.36 15.09 -13.92
N VAL A 115 -14.09 15.28 -13.56
CA VAL A 115 -13.45 16.60 -13.45
C VAL A 115 -13.48 17.34 -14.79
N ALA A 116 -13.14 16.65 -15.89
CA ALA A 116 -13.21 17.22 -17.24
C ALA A 116 -14.62 17.71 -17.56
N THR A 117 -15.64 16.89 -17.33
CA THR A 117 -17.02 17.22 -17.68
C THR A 117 -17.60 18.32 -16.78
N ALA A 118 -17.33 18.26 -15.48
CA ALA A 118 -17.94 19.13 -14.47
C ALA A 118 -17.28 20.51 -14.37
N PHE A 119 -15.97 20.61 -14.63
CA PHE A 119 -15.20 21.82 -14.35
C PHE A 119 -14.44 22.40 -15.55
N TYR A 120 -14.33 21.65 -16.65
CA TYR A 120 -13.47 22.03 -17.79
C TYR A 120 -14.15 21.84 -19.15
N ASP A 121 -15.49 21.83 -19.23
CA ASP A 121 -16.24 21.69 -20.48
C ASP A 121 -15.82 20.47 -21.35
N GLY A 122 -15.34 19.41 -20.69
CA GLY A 122 -14.84 18.18 -21.33
C GLY A 122 -13.36 18.19 -21.71
N ASP A 123 -12.60 19.25 -21.39
CA ASP A 123 -11.15 19.31 -21.61
C ASP A 123 -10.42 18.37 -20.62
N LYS A 124 -9.95 17.24 -21.16
CA LYS A 124 -9.24 16.23 -20.37
C LYS A 124 -7.81 16.63 -20.05
N ASP A 125 -7.16 17.45 -20.87
CA ASP A 125 -5.77 17.83 -20.62
C ASP A 125 -5.71 18.75 -19.39
N GLN A 126 -6.65 19.70 -19.28
CA GLN A 126 -6.78 20.54 -18.08
C GLN A 126 -7.16 19.72 -16.83
N ALA A 127 -8.09 18.78 -16.98
CA ALA A 127 -8.53 17.94 -15.88
C ALA A 127 -7.46 16.96 -15.38
N ASP A 128 -6.57 16.51 -16.25
CA ASP A 128 -5.50 15.58 -15.90
C ASP A 128 -4.53 16.20 -14.90
N PHE A 129 -4.18 17.49 -15.03
CA PHE A 129 -3.33 18.17 -14.05
C PHE A 129 -3.86 18.07 -12.61
N ILE A 130 -5.15 18.35 -12.41
CA ILE A 130 -5.77 18.20 -11.09
C ILE A 130 -5.85 16.73 -10.68
N THR A 131 -6.17 15.84 -11.62
CA THR A 131 -6.31 14.41 -11.31
C THR A 131 -4.98 13.80 -10.88
N GLU A 132 -3.86 14.21 -11.50
CA GLU A 132 -2.50 13.83 -11.09
C GLU A 132 -2.13 14.37 -9.69
N ASP A 133 -2.46 15.63 -9.39
CA ASP A 133 -2.27 16.20 -8.05
C ASP A 133 -3.03 15.40 -6.99
N ILE A 134 -4.31 15.10 -7.25
CA ILE A 134 -5.15 14.28 -6.37
C ILE A 134 -4.58 12.88 -6.20
N MET A 135 -4.07 12.27 -7.28
CA MET A 135 -3.42 10.96 -7.24
C MET A 135 -2.16 10.98 -6.36
N GLY A 136 -1.38 12.06 -6.42
CA GLY A 136 -0.25 12.29 -5.51
C GLY A 136 -0.67 12.26 -4.04
N PHE A 137 -1.73 13.00 -3.68
CA PHE A 137 -2.29 12.93 -2.32
C PHE A 137 -2.83 11.54 -1.95
N CYS A 138 -3.40 10.80 -2.90
CA CYS A 138 -3.88 9.44 -2.65
C CYS A 138 -2.74 8.46 -2.33
N ARG A 139 -1.54 8.70 -2.86
CA ARG A 139 -0.37 7.82 -2.65
C ARG A 139 0.41 8.13 -1.38
N TYR A 140 0.55 9.41 -1.03
CA TYR A 140 1.55 9.82 -0.03
C TYR A 140 0.97 10.49 1.22
N ASP A 141 0.12 11.51 1.11
CA ASP A 141 -0.43 12.25 2.26
C ASP A 141 -1.93 12.49 2.12
N PHE A 142 -2.70 11.41 2.26
CA PHE A 142 -4.14 11.48 1.99
C PHE A 142 -4.88 12.25 3.09
N LYS A 143 -5.20 13.50 2.78
CA LYS A 143 -6.06 14.37 3.60
C LYS A 143 -7.13 14.97 2.73
N MET A 144 -8.38 14.54 2.92
CA MET A 144 -9.51 14.98 2.09
C MET A 144 -9.60 16.51 1.96
N ASN A 145 -9.42 17.24 3.06
CA ASN A 145 -9.44 18.70 3.02
C ASN A 145 -8.34 19.28 2.12
N SER A 146 -7.12 18.77 2.22
CA SER A 146 -6.00 19.20 1.36
C SER A 146 -6.23 18.87 -0.11
N ILE A 147 -6.92 17.77 -0.40
CA ILE A 147 -7.33 17.38 -1.76
C ILE A 147 -8.41 18.33 -2.28
N LEU A 148 -9.40 18.68 -1.46
CA LEU A 148 -10.43 19.65 -1.84
C LEU A 148 -9.84 21.06 -2.08
N ASP A 149 -8.79 21.44 -1.34
CA ASP A 149 -8.06 22.69 -1.55
C ASP A 149 -7.40 22.75 -2.95
N VAL A 150 -7.11 21.62 -3.59
CA VAL A 150 -6.56 21.59 -4.98
C VAL A 150 -7.55 22.25 -5.94
N PHE A 151 -8.85 21.96 -5.82
CA PHE A 151 -9.88 22.57 -6.65
C PHE A 151 -9.94 24.09 -6.42
N GLU A 152 -9.89 24.53 -5.16
CA GLU A 152 -9.91 25.96 -4.83
C GLU A 152 -8.68 26.71 -5.39
N ARG A 153 -7.49 26.11 -5.30
CA ARG A 153 -6.24 26.68 -5.85
C ARG A 153 -6.29 26.84 -7.36
N GLN A 154 -7.03 25.98 -8.05
CA GLN A 154 -7.27 26.04 -9.49
C GLN A 154 -8.45 26.95 -9.86
N GLY A 155 -9.02 27.65 -8.88
CA GLY A 155 -10.15 28.58 -9.08
C GLY A 155 -11.49 27.87 -9.29
N ILE A 156 -11.56 26.55 -9.10
CA ILE A 156 -12.78 25.77 -9.20
C ILE A 156 -13.62 25.98 -7.94
N LYS A 157 -14.90 26.26 -8.15
CA LYS A 157 -15.89 26.34 -7.07
C LYS A 157 -16.95 25.29 -7.29
N PHE A 158 -17.23 24.52 -6.25
CA PHE A 158 -18.35 23.59 -6.28
C PHE A 158 -19.67 24.36 -6.28
N GLU A 159 -20.62 23.92 -7.10
CA GLU A 159 -21.93 24.54 -7.24
C GLU A 159 -22.81 24.30 -6.01
N ASP A 160 -22.80 23.06 -5.50
CA ASP A 160 -23.60 22.63 -4.37
C ASP A 160 -22.95 21.47 -3.59
N ALA A 161 -23.64 21.07 -2.52
CA ALA A 161 -23.19 20.00 -1.64
C ALA A 161 -23.24 18.60 -2.30
N GLU A 162 -24.04 18.40 -3.34
CA GLU A 162 -24.08 17.12 -4.05
C GLU A 162 -22.81 16.97 -4.91
N GLN A 163 -22.37 18.03 -5.57
CA GLN A 163 -21.11 18.02 -6.33
C GLN A 163 -19.90 17.71 -5.43
N VAL A 164 -19.85 18.30 -4.22
CA VAL A 164 -18.81 17.99 -3.23
C VAL A 164 -18.83 16.50 -2.85
N LYS A 165 -20.02 15.94 -2.66
CA LYS A 165 -20.21 14.53 -2.30
C LYS A 165 -19.78 13.58 -3.42
N GLU A 166 -20.11 13.90 -4.68
CA GLU A 166 -19.68 13.13 -5.85
C GLU A 166 -18.16 13.10 -5.98
N VAL A 167 -17.51 14.26 -5.89
CA VAL A 167 -16.03 14.36 -5.94
C VAL A 167 -15.39 13.62 -4.78
N THR A 168 -15.89 13.80 -3.57
CA THR A 168 -15.40 13.09 -2.37
C THR A 168 -15.51 11.57 -2.52
N HIS A 169 -16.61 11.09 -3.12
CA HIS A 169 -16.79 9.67 -3.40
C HIS A 169 -15.76 9.17 -4.42
N LEU A 170 -15.57 9.87 -5.54
CA LEU A 170 -14.59 9.50 -6.56
C LEU A 170 -13.15 9.49 -6.03
N ILE A 171 -12.78 10.49 -5.20
CA ILE A 171 -11.47 10.53 -4.53
C ILE A 171 -11.29 9.33 -3.59
N THR A 172 -12.34 8.98 -2.84
CA THR A 172 -12.31 7.83 -1.93
C THR A 172 -12.16 6.51 -2.71
N GLU A 173 -12.89 6.36 -3.81
CA GLU A 173 -12.75 5.19 -4.68
C GLU A 173 -11.36 5.10 -5.29
N LEU A 174 -10.80 6.23 -5.76
CA LEU A 174 -9.42 6.28 -6.24
C LEU A 174 -8.45 5.82 -5.14
N ARG A 175 -8.50 6.42 -3.95
CA ARG A 175 -7.64 6.03 -2.82
C ARG A 175 -7.74 4.53 -2.50
N ASN A 176 -8.96 3.99 -2.49
CA ASN A 176 -9.18 2.59 -2.12
C ASN A 176 -8.60 1.60 -3.14
N HIS A 177 -8.42 2.02 -4.39
CA HIS A 177 -7.88 1.21 -5.49
C HIS A 177 -6.44 1.58 -5.87
N THR A 178 -5.82 2.49 -5.13
CA THR A 178 -4.41 2.86 -5.30
C THR A 178 -3.53 2.00 -4.39
N ARG A 179 -2.41 1.51 -4.93
CA ARG A 179 -1.36 0.83 -4.15
C ARG A 179 -0.62 1.85 -3.31
N ILE A 180 -0.46 1.56 -2.02
CA ILE A 180 0.19 2.46 -1.06
C ILE A 180 1.19 1.70 -0.19
N TRP A 181 2.18 2.42 0.35
CA TRP A 181 3.30 1.85 1.09
C TRP A 181 2.88 1.20 2.42
N GLU A 182 1.93 1.83 3.09
CA GLU A 182 1.39 1.41 4.39
C GLU A 182 0.62 0.08 4.29
N HIS A 183 0.32 -0.35 3.06
CA HIS A 183 -0.34 -1.61 2.71
C HIS A 183 0.61 -2.61 2.04
N ASN A 184 1.93 -2.40 2.11
CA ASN A 184 2.93 -3.27 1.48
C ASN A 184 2.65 -3.48 -0.03
N GLY A 185 2.27 -2.40 -0.71
CA GLY A 185 1.98 -2.40 -2.14
C GLY A 185 0.59 -2.93 -2.51
N HIS A 186 -0.25 -3.30 -1.55
CA HIS A 186 -1.66 -3.61 -1.82
C HIS A 186 -2.54 -2.37 -1.93
N THR A 187 -3.68 -2.52 -2.60
CA THR A 187 -4.79 -1.55 -2.49
C THR A 187 -5.60 -1.80 -1.22
N ALA A 188 -6.37 -0.81 -0.75
CA ALA A 188 -7.25 -1.02 0.41
C ALA A 188 -8.33 -2.08 0.15
N VAL A 189 -8.82 -2.17 -1.10
CA VAL A 189 -9.78 -3.20 -1.52
C VAL A 189 -9.17 -4.60 -1.43
N GLU A 190 -7.95 -4.81 -1.94
CA GLU A 190 -7.27 -6.11 -1.88
C GLU A 190 -7.07 -6.59 -0.43
N ILE A 191 -6.68 -5.68 0.48
CA ILE A 191 -6.55 -5.99 1.92
C ILE A 191 -7.91 -6.42 2.48
N ALA A 192 -8.97 -5.65 2.23
CA ALA A 192 -10.31 -5.94 2.74
C ALA A 192 -10.86 -7.27 2.21
N GLU A 193 -10.61 -7.59 0.93
CA GLU A 193 -11.02 -8.85 0.32
C GLU A 193 -10.29 -10.06 0.91
N SER A 194 -8.97 -9.94 1.13
CA SER A 194 -8.16 -10.98 1.77
C SER A 194 -8.66 -11.28 3.19
N GLU A 195 -8.92 -10.25 4.00
CA GLU A 195 -9.50 -10.42 5.33
C GLU A 195 -10.89 -11.06 5.31
N ALA A 196 -11.73 -10.66 4.36
CA ALA A 196 -13.07 -11.21 4.20
C ALA A 196 -13.03 -12.71 3.83
N LEU A 197 -12.05 -13.13 3.02
CA LEU A 197 -11.81 -14.53 2.68
C LEU A 197 -11.31 -15.34 3.88
N GLN A 198 -10.40 -14.79 4.70
CA GLN A 198 -9.94 -15.43 5.94
C GLN A 198 -11.08 -15.62 6.95
N LYS A 199 -11.92 -14.60 7.14
CA LYS A 199 -13.11 -14.69 8.02
C LYS A 199 -14.14 -15.71 7.53
N LYS A 200 -14.20 -16.01 6.23
CA LYS A 200 -15.07 -17.04 5.64
C LYS A 200 -14.47 -18.45 5.69
N SER A 201 -13.14 -18.57 5.65
CA SER A 201 -12.43 -19.86 5.70
C SER A 201 -12.22 -20.38 7.12
N ASP A 202 -12.27 -19.51 8.13
CA ASP A 202 -12.44 -19.94 9.51
C ASP A 202 -13.78 -20.67 9.63
N PRO A 203 -13.80 -22.01 9.85
CA PRO A 203 -15.04 -22.64 10.24
C PRO A 203 -15.44 -21.95 11.53
N ILE A 204 -16.65 -21.39 11.58
CA ILE A 204 -17.29 -21.00 12.83
C ILE A 204 -17.19 -22.23 13.72
N ARG A 205 -16.16 -22.30 14.55
CA ARG A 205 -16.08 -23.24 15.65
C ARG A 205 -17.23 -22.78 16.51
N LYS A 206 -18.40 -23.39 16.32
CA LYS A 206 -19.40 -23.48 17.37
C LYS A 206 -18.65 -24.14 18.51
N SER A 207 -17.99 -23.33 19.33
CA SER A 207 -17.46 -23.77 20.60
C SER A 207 -18.65 -24.45 21.25
N LYS A 208 -18.54 -25.75 21.43
CA LYS A 208 -19.58 -26.53 22.11
C LYS A 208 -19.73 -25.82 23.46
N LYS A 209 -20.85 -25.11 23.67
CA LYS A 209 -21.07 -24.34 24.89
C LYS A 209 -20.89 -25.31 26.05
N ILE A 210 -19.81 -25.16 26.81
CA ILE A 210 -19.51 -26.03 27.94
C ILE A 210 -20.61 -25.77 28.96
N GLY A 211 -21.35 -26.82 29.31
CA GLY A 211 -22.41 -26.71 30.29
C GLY A 211 -21.84 -26.27 31.64
N ARG A 212 -22.52 -25.39 32.37
CA ARG A 212 -22.07 -24.90 33.70
C ARG A 212 -21.60 -26.02 34.64
N ASN A 213 -22.20 -27.20 34.57
CA ASN A 213 -21.88 -28.34 35.43
C ASN A 213 -20.94 -29.38 34.79
N GLU A 214 -20.48 -29.18 33.55
CA GLU A 214 -19.54 -30.08 32.87
C GLU A 214 -18.11 -29.93 33.43
N PRO A 215 -17.24 -30.95 33.26
CA PRO A 215 -15.83 -30.85 33.65
C PRO A 215 -15.15 -29.64 32.99
N CYS A 216 -14.40 -28.89 33.79
CA CYS A 216 -13.71 -27.69 33.33
C CYS A 216 -12.57 -28.06 32.38
N PRO A 217 -12.47 -27.41 31.20
CA PRO A 217 -11.46 -27.73 30.20
C PRO A 217 -10.03 -27.32 30.60
N CYS A 218 -9.84 -26.56 31.69
CA CYS A 218 -8.50 -26.15 32.14
C CYS A 218 -7.71 -27.26 32.86
N GLY A 219 -8.28 -28.45 33.01
CA GLY A 219 -7.60 -29.60 33.63
C GLY A 219 -7.61 -29.59 35.16
N SER A 220 -8.37 -28.70 35.80
CA SER A 220 -8.45 -28.60 37.27
C SER A 220 -9.21 -29.74 37.95
N GLY A 221 -9.92 -30.56 37.19
CA GLY A 221 -10.81 -31.61 37.71
C GLY A 221 -12.14 -31.10 38.29
N ASN A 222 -12.37 -29.78 38.33
CA ASN A 222 -13.60 -29.18 38.84
C ASN A 222 -14.67 -29.00 37.76
N LYS A 223 -15.93 -28.75 38.15
CA LYS A 223 -17.00 -28.34 37.22
C LYS A 223 -16.75 -26.91 36.71
N TYR A 224 -17.15 -26.61 35.48
CA TYR A 224 -16.88 -25.34 34.83
C TYR A 224 -17.35 -24.12 35.65
N ASN A 225 -18.56 -24.19 36.23
CA ASN A 225 -19.14 -23.15 37.10
C ASN A 225 -18.40 -22.88 38.42
N LYS A 226 -17.48 -23.76 38.81
CA LYS A 226 -16.68 -23.62 40.04
C LYS A 226 -15.22 -23.33 39.75
N CYS A 227 -14.84 -23.09 38.50
CA CYS A 227 -13.45 -22.95 38.11
C CYS A 227 -13.19 -21.77 37.15
N CYS A 228 -13.78 -21.78 35.96
CA CYS A 228 -13.43 -20.84 34.88
C CYS A 228 -14.66 -20.12 34.32
N LEU A 229 -15.74 -20.05 35.11
CA LEU A 229 -16.98 -19.37 34.79
C LEU A 229 -17.25 -18.25 35.79
#